data_AF-A0A5C3PV24-F1
#
_entry.id   AF-A0A5C3PV24-F1
#
_cell.length_a   1.000
_cell.length_b   1.000
_cell.length_c   1.000
_cell.angle_alpha   90.00
_cell.angle_beta   90.00
_cell.angle_gamma   90.00
#
_symmetry.space_group_name_H-M   'P 1'
#
loop_
_entity.id
_entity.type
_entity.pdbx_description
1 polymer ?
#
loop_
_entity_poly.entity_id
_entity_poly.type
_entity_poly.pdbx_seq_one_letter_code
_entity_poly.pdbx_strand_id
1 'polypeptide(L)'
;MTTNQDEFVDTSSDGRSASPAPSMYSFSSSVDGRTMLREAYGRILNNQNDTYFLPADNEEHRRLDLQHQIITLALGSLYPAPNLVRRALAPRPGKTAAILDVGTGSGSWAIDMAKQFPHCSVVGVDLAPPRVDGDLPPNCRFEIDDANLGFSHYRESFDVIHARSVSAGIRDFPQFLEELAQALRPGGVVLLGDGEMQLYDEWQEPLAYSTQGSSDFSWLHSVFFAGYNAMKSRGGSVDSPSMNPTWLRNIDAFTDVGWHKVYIPLGPWRCGDERELLLAEMLREDCLRYIAGLGPYLLSEGYFPESVEMMTREAATELRELRVRFHTRWSFAWAVKK
;
A
#
# COMPACT_ATOMS: atom_id res chain seq x y z
N MET A 1 22.32 -43.25 -59.70
CA MET A 1 20.88 -43.24 -59.38
C MET A 1 20.59 -44.47 -58.54
N THR A 2 20.58 -44.33 -57.23
CA THR A 2 20.04 -45.29 -56.25
C THR A 2 20.10 -44.59 -54.89
N THR A 3 18.97 -44.06 -54.45
CA THR A 3 18.75 -43.54 -53.09
C THR A 3 18.18 -44.67 -52.23
N ASN A 4 18.91 -45.05 -51.19
CA ASN A 4 18.42 -45.90 -50.10
C ASN A 4 17.56 -45.07 -49.15
N GLN A 5 16.43 -45.65 -48.76
CA GLN A 5 15.57 -45.22 -47.66
C GLN A 5 16.16 -45.76 -46.35
N ASP A 6 16.31 -44.90 -45.34
CA ASP A 6 16.42 -45.31 -43.94
C ASP A 6 15.44 -44.47 -43.11
N GLU A 7 14.56 -45.19 -42.41
CA GLU A 7 13.55 -44.71 -41.48
C GLU A 7 14.23 -44.13 -40.22
N PHE A 8 13.83 -42.92 -39.82
CA PHE A 8 14.09 -42.40 -38.48
C PHE A 8 12.78 -42.30 -37.70
N VAL A 9 12.69 -43.11 -36.66
CA VAL A 9 11.60 -43.14 -35.67
C VAL A 9 11.77 -41.94 -34.73
N ASP A 10 10.78 -41.04 -34.73
CA ASP A 10 10.72 -39.88 -33.84
C ASP A 10 10.12 -40.28 -32.48
N THR A 11 10.98 -40.35 -31.46
CA THR A 11 10.58 -40.53 -30.06
C THR A 11 10.43 -39.16 -29.39
N SER A 12 9.31 -38.48 -29.66
CA SER A 12 8.93 -37.28 -28.91
C SER A 12 8.38 -37.65 -27.53
N SER A 13 9.24 -37.54 -26.52
CA SER A 13 8.81 -37.55 -25.12
C SER A 13 8.23 -36.17 -24.77
N ASP A 14 6.90 -36.11 -24.60
CA ASP A 14 6.14 -34.96 -24.12
C ASP A 14 6.50 -34.66 -22.64
N GLY A 15 7.59 -33.94 -22.44
CA GLY A 15 7.93 -33.26 -21.19
C GLY A 15 7.36 -31.84 -21.19
N ARG A 16 6.03 -31.68 -21.20
CA ARG A 16 5.40 -30.36 -21.10
C ARG A 16 5.61 -29.79 -19.69
N SER A 17 6.63 -28.95 -19.55
CA SER A 17 6.79 -28.03 -18.42
C SER A 17 5.56 -27.12 -18.35
N ALA A 18 4.72 -27.33 -17.33
CA ALA A 18 3.59 -26.48 -17.02
C ALA A 18 4.06 -25.34 -16.10
N SER A 19 4.58 -24.28 -16.69
CA SER A 19 4.73 -22.98 -16.02
C SER A 19 4.06 -21.91 -16.88
N PRO A 20 2.91 -21.33 -16.46
CA PRO A 20 2.37 -20.15 -17.09
C PRO A 20 3.16 -18.95 -16.55
N ALA A 21 4.37 -18.74 -17.06
CA ALA A 21 5.10 -17.50 -16.80
C ALA A 21 4.68 -16.49 -17.88
N PRO A 22 3.93 -15.41 -17.54
CA PRO A 22 3.85 -14.27 -18.43
C PRO A 22 5.27 -13.74 -18.67
N SER A 23 5.50 -13.16 -19.84
CA SER A 23 6.82 -12.70 -20.29
C SER A 23 7.54 -11.90 -19.20
N MET A 24 8.67 -12.43 -18.71
CA MET A 24 9.52 -11.75 -17.73
C MET A 24 10.14 -10.52 -18.39
N TYR A 25 9.54 -9.36 -18.17
CA TYR A 25 10.20 -8.09 -18.47
C TYR A 25 11.20 -7.80 -17.36
N SER A 26 12.49 -7.87 -17.68
CA SER A 26 13.55 -7.49 -16.75
C SER A 26 13.71 -5.98 -16.75
N PHE A 27 13.39 -5.32 -15.63
CA PHE A 27 13.55 -3.88 -15.48
C PHE A 27 14.99 -3.42 -15.76
N SER A 28 15.14 -2.50 -16.71
CA SER A 28 16.36 -1.77 -17.02
C SER A 28 16.19 -0.32 -16.58
N SER A 29 16.89 0.07 -15.51
CA SER A 29 16.79 1.41 -14.90
C SER A 29 17.02 2.58 -15.87
N SER A 30 17.76 2.37 -16.97
CA SER A 30 18.08 3.40 -17.95
C SER A 30 17.00 3.64 -19.01
N VAL A 31 16.18 2.61 -19.31
CA VAL A 31 15.13 2.66 -20.35
C VAL A 31 13.74 2.75 -19.70
N ASP A 32 13.53 1.99 -18.63
CA ASP A 32 12.23 1.88 -17.96
C ASP A 32 11.97 3.02 -16.98
N GLY A 33 13.03 3.52 -16.34
CA GLY A 33 12.93 4.63 -15.41
C GLY A 33 12.31 5.88 -16.04
N ARG A 34 12.55 6.14 -17.34
CA ARG A 34 11.99 7.30 -18.06
C ARG A 34 10.56 7.10 -18.55
N THR A 35 10.14 5.85 -18.72
CA THR A 35 8.77 5.52 -19.16
C THR A 35 7.82 5.44 -17.97
N MET A 36 8.34 4.99 -16.82
CA MET A 36 7.56 4.72 -15.60
C MET A 36 7.55 5.88 -14.61
N LEU A 37 8.55 6.77 -14.67
CA LEU A 37 8.66 7.92 -13.78
C LEU A 37 8.73 9.23 -14.57
N ARG A 38 8.21 10.30 -13.97
CA ARG A 38 8.28 11.67 -14.51
C ARG A 38 8.70 12.64 -13.43
N GLU A 39 9.39 13.70 -13.82
CA GLU A 39 9.65 14.83 -12.92
C GLU A 39 8.48 15.81 -13.00
N ALA A 40 7.88 16.14 -11.86
CA ALA A 40 6.83 17.14 -11.74
C ALA A 40 6.90 17.79 -10.37
N TYR A 41 6.68 19.10 -10.31
CA TYR A 41 6.66 19.87 -9.06
C TYR A 41 7.93 19.68 -8.20
N GLY A 42 9.10 19.50 -8.84
CA GLY A 42 10.38 19.30 -8.16
C GLY A 42 10.55 17.92 -7.48
N ARG A 43 9.64 16.97 -7.75
CA ARG A 43 9.67 15.60 -7.24
C ARG A 43 9.61 14.61 -8.40
N ILE A 44 9.96 13.35 -8.13
CA ILE A 44 9.76 12.26 -9.09
C ILE A 44 8.41 11.61 -8.77
N LEU A 45 7.52 11.52 -9.75
CA LEU A 45 6.20 10.89 -9.64
C LEU A 45 6.12 9.66 -10.55
N ASN A 46 5.12 8.79 -10.33
CA ASN A 46 4.76 7.78 -11.31
C ASN A 46 4.24 8.42 -12.61
N ASN A 47 4.44 7.73 -13.73
CA ASN A 47 3.99 8.13 -15.07
C ASN A 47 2.94 7.16 -15.64
N GLN A 48 2.43 6.23 -14.82
CA GLN A 48 1.48 5.19 -15.24
C GLN A 48 0.03 5.66 -15.07
N ASN A 49 -0.27 6.37 -13.98
CA ASN A 49 -1.59 6.93 -13.75
C ASN A 49 -1.53 8.34 -13.13
N ASP A 50 -2.62 9.09 -13.29
CA ASP A 50 -2.75 10.44 -12.74
C ASP A 50 -3.59 10.50 -11.46
N THR A 51 -4.09 9.36 -10.96
CA THR A 51 -4.89 9.35 -9.73
C THR A 51 -3.99 9.32 -8.49
N TYR A 52 -2.97 8.46 -8.49
CA TYR A 52 -1.94 8.49 -7.44
C TYR A 52 -0.87 9.52 -7.77
N PHE A 53 -0.65 10.48 -6.88
CA PHE A 53 0.19 11.66 -7.13
C PHE A 53 1.18 11.98 -6.00
N LEU A 54 1.40 11.04 -5.07
CA LEU A 54 2.54 11.14 -4.16
C LEU A 54 3.85 10.85 -4.93
N PRO A 55 4.99 11.34 -4.44
CA PRO A 55 6.29 11.04 -5.03
C PRO A 55 6.64 9.53 -5.07
N ALA A 56 7.63 9.20 -5.89
CA ALA A 56 8.25 7.87 -6.05
C ALA A 56 9.79 8.00 -6.01
N ASP A 57 10.29 9.05 -5.35
CA ASP A 57 11.72 9.28 -5.12
C ASP A 57 12.22 8.60 -3.85
N ASN A 58 13.55 8.69 -3.63
CA ASN A 58 14.23 8.06 -2.50
C ASN A 58 13.72 8.58 -1.14
N GLU A 59 13.26 9.84 -1.08
CA GLU A 59 12.75 10.40 0.16
C GLU A 59 11.43 9.73 0.54
N GLU A 60 10.54 9.57 -0.44
CA GLU A 60 9.24 8.94 -0.22
C GLU A 60 9.36 7.44 0.05
N HIS A 61 10.27 6.72 -0.62
CA HIS A 61 10.49 5.30 -0.29
C HIS A 61 11.00 5.10 1.15
N ARG A 62 11.92 5.94 1.62
CA ARG A 62 12.36 5.90 3.04
C ARG A 62 11.23 6.21 4.01
N ARG A 63 10.31 7.10 3.62
CA ARG A 63 9.11 7.39 4.39
C ARG A 63 8.21 6.15 4.45
N LEU A 64 7.97 5.47 3.32
CA LEU A 64 7.19 4.24 3.27
C LEU A 64 7.82 3.10 4.09
N ASP A 65 9.15 2.98 4.12
CA ASP A 65 9.84 2.02 4.99
C ASP A 65 9.59 2.31 6.48
N LEU A 66 9.66 3.58 6.88
CA LEU A 66 9.34 4.01 8.25
C LEU A 66 7.87 3.73 8.58
N GLN A 67 6.95 4.07 7.67
CA GLN A 67 5.53 3.78 7.80
C GLN A 67 5.27 2.27 7.96
N HIS A 68 5.96 1.43 7.19
CA HIS A 68 5.85 -0.02 7.35
C HIS A 68 6.25 -0.46 8.77
N GLN A 69 7.37 0.04 9.31
CA GLN A 69 7.82 -0.28 10.67
C GLN A 69 6.82 0.19 11.74
N ILE A 70 6.28 1.41 11.60
CA ILE A 70 5.27 1.97 12.52
C ILE A 70 4.05 1.05 12.58
N ILE A 71 3.51 0.65 11.42
CA ILE A 71 2.31 -0.18 11.37
C ILE A 71 2.56 -1.59 11.87
N THR A 72 3.69 -2.19 11.55
CA THR A 72 4.09 -3.50 12.09
C THR A 72 4.21 -3.44 13.61
N LEU A 73 4.83 -2.38 14.16
CA LEU A 73 4.94 -2.18 15.61
C LEU A 73 3.58 -1.93 16.25
N ALA A 74 2.70 -1.15 15.63
CA ALA A 74 1.37 -0.83 16.13
C ALA A 74 0.45 -2.06 16.17
N LEU A 75 0.49 -2.91 15.14
CA LEU A 75 -0.24 -4.18 15.09
C LEU A 75 0.41 -5.28 15.94
N GLY A 76 1.71 -5.18 16.23
CA GLY A 76 2.50 -6.27 16.81
C GLY A 76 2.67 -7.46 15.85
N SER A 77 2.42 -7.26 14.56
CA SER A 77 2.47 -8.27 13.50
C SER A 77 2.57 -7.59 12.13
N LEU A 78 3.01 -8.33 11.10
CA LEU A 78 3.05 -7.85 9.72
C LEU A 78 1.64 -7.64 9.12
N TYR A 79 0.62 -8.29 9.66
CA TYR A 79 -0.74 -8.27 9.13
C TYR A 79 -1.79 -8.43 10.23
N PRO A 80 -3.03 -7.96 10.00
CA PRO A 80 -4.16 -8.29 10.86
C PRO A 80 -4.57 -9.77 10.69
N ALA A 81 -5.42 -10.25 11.60
CA ALA A 81 -6.01 -11.61 11.56
C ALA A 81 -4.99 -12.77 11.39
N PRO A 82 -4.00 -12.90 12.28
CA PRO A 82 -2.86 -13.80 12.06
C PRO A 82 -3.23 -15.28 11.88
N ASN A 83 -4.30 -15.74 12.53
CA ASN A 83 -4.78 -17.11 12.39
C ASN A 83 -5.32 -17.41 10.99
N LEU A 84 -5.99 -16.45 10.35
CA LEU A 84 -6.52 -16.62 8.99
C LEU A 84 -5.37 -16.70 7.98
N VAL A 85 -4.42 -15.77 8.10
CA VAL A 85 -3.24 -15.70 7.23
C VAL A 85 -2.39 -16.96 7.33
N ARG A 86 -2.06 -17.40 8.56
CA ARG A 86 -1.28 -18.63 8.77
C ARG A 86 -1.98 -19.87 8.21
N ARG A 87 -3.32 -19.94 8.31
CA ARG A 87 -4.11 -21.04 7.75
C ARG A 87 -4.09 -21.02 6.23
N ALA A 88 -4.28 -19.85 5.60
CA ALA A 88 -4.28 -19.71 4.15
C ALA A 88 -2.91 -20.04 3.53
N LEU A 89 -1.83 -19.71 4.24
CA LEU A 89 -0.45 -19.92 3.84
C LEU A 89 0.16 -21.22 4.37
N ALA A 90 -0.61 -22.09 5.02
CA ALA A 90 -0.08 -23.35 5.55
C ALA A 90 0.46 -24.22 4.39
N PRO A 91 1.63 -24.88 4.56
CA PRO A 91 2.16 -25.77 3.55
C PRO A 91 1.15 -26.85 3.14
N ARG A 92 0.97 -27.05 1.84
CA ARG A 92 0.10 -28.08 1.28
C ARG A 92 0.87 -28.92 0.27
N PRO A 93 0.76 -30.26 0.30
CA PRO A 93 1.45 -31.12 -0.67
C PRO A 93 1.09 -30.72 -2.12
N GLY A 94 2.10 -30.52 -2.95
CA GLY A 94 1.93 -30.21 -4.38
C GLY A 94 1.40 -28.80 -4.70
N LYS A 95 1.30 -27.90 -3.72
CA LYS A 95 0.84 -26.51 -3.95
C LYS A 95 1.71 -25.50 -3.20
N THR A 96 2.35 -24.61 -3.96
CA THR A 96 2.99 -23.41 -3.40
C THR A 96 1.91 -22.38 -3.09
N ALA A 97 1.83 -21.98 -1.82
CA ALA A 97 0.95 -20.89 -1.41
C ALA A 97 1.50 -19.56 -1.96
N ALA A 98 0.61 -18.67 -2.38
CA ALA A 98 1.01 -17.44 -3.06
C ALA A 98 0.42 -16.20 -2.36
N ILE A 99 1.22 -15.13 -2.31
CA ILE A 99 0.90 -13.85 -1.69
C ILE A 99 1.01 -12.76 -2.76
N LEU A 100 0.01 -11.88 -2.84
CA LEU A 100 0.06 -10.63 -3.61
C LEU A 100 0.09 -9.44 -2.65
N ASP A 101 0.98 -8.49 -2.90
CA ASP A 101 1.03 -7.19 -2.24
C ASP A 101 0.73 -6.08 -3.27
N VAL A 102 -0.47 -5.51 -3.20
CA VAL A 102 -0.96 -4.49 -4.13
C VAL A 102 -0.62 -3.09 -3.61
N GLY A 103 0.04 -2.29 -4.45
CA GLY A 103 0.61 -1.01 -4.04
C GLY A 103 1.78 -1.24 -3.09
N THR A 104 2.73 -2.08 -3.50
CA THR A 104 3.83 -2.54 -2.63
C THR A 104 4.77 -1.40 -2.20
N GLY A 105 4.78 -0.27 -2.91
CA GLY A 105 5.56 0.92 -2.59
C GLY A 105 7.06 0.63 -2.56
N SER A 106 7.69 0.76 -1.39
CA SER A 106 9.10 0.41 -1.21
C SER A 106 9.38 -1.10 -1.22
N GLY A 107 8.35 -1.94 -1.14
CA GLY A 107 8.46 -3.39 -1.14
C GLY A 107 8.73 -4.03 0.23
N SER A 108 8.85 -3.25 1.32
CA SER A 108 9.25 -3.77 2.63
C SER A 108 8.28 -4.84 3.15
N TRP A 109 6.97 -4.66 2.96
CA TRP A 109 5.98 -5.64 3.40
C TRP A 109 6.10 -6.97 2.67
N ALA A 110 6.17 -6.94 1.33
CA ALA A 110 6.36 -8.13 0.52
C ALA A 110 7.65 -8.89 0.89
N ILE A 111 8.76 -8.16 1.08
CA ILE A 111 10.05 -8.75 1.48
C ILE A 111 9.96 -9.42 2.85
N ASP A 112 9.35 -8.78 3.83
CA ASP A 112 9.25 -9.36 5.18
C ASP A 112 8.26 -10.54 5.24
N MET A 113 7.21 -10.52 4.43
CA MET A 113 6.34 -11.68 4.22
C MET A 113 7.08 -12.84 3.56
N ALA A 114 7.92 -12.57 2.55
CA ALA A 114 8.74 -13.58 1.88
C ALA A 114 9.74 -14.23 2.84
N LYS A 115 10.35 -13.44 3.75
CA LYS A 115 11.20 -13.95 4.83
C LYS A 115 10.43 -14.77 5.87
N GLN A 116 9.23 -14.31 6.26
CA GLN A 116 8.41 -15.01 7.26
C GLN A 116 7.82 -16.32 6.72
N PHE A 117 7.52 -16.39 5.43
CA PHE A 117 6.94 -17.55 4.76
C PHE A 117 7.81 -18.02 3.58
N PRO A 118 8.99 -18.61 3.85
CA PRO A 118 9.95 -18.98 2.80
C PRO A 118 9.44 -20.07 1.85
N HIS A 119 8.38 -20.80 2.22
CA HIS A 119 7.72 -21.82 1.38
C HIS A 119 6.61 -21.25 0.48
N CYS A 120 6.33 -19.95 0.57
CA CYS A 120 5.34 -19.26 -0.27
C CYS A 120 6.04 -18.47 -1.38
N SER A 121 5.33 -18.19 -2.47
CA SER A 121 5.76 -17.20 -3.47
C SER A 121 5.11 -15.84 -3.19
N VAL A 122 5.87 -14.75 -3.26
CA VAL A 122 5.40 -13.38 -3.03
C VAL A 122 5.57 -12.54 -4.29
N VAL A 123 4.51 -11.82 -4.65
CA VAL A 123 4.49 -10.86 -5.76
C VAL A 123 4.08 -9.51 -5.20
N GLY A 124 4.90 -8.48 -5.38
CA GLY A 124 4.48 -7.10 -5.16
C GLY A 124 4.16 -6.43 -6.49
N VAL A 125 3.06 -5.69 -6.56
CA VAL A 125 2.69 -4.89 -7.74
C VAL A 125 2.59 -3.42 -7.36
N ASP A 126 3.09 -2.55 -8.22
CA ASP A 126 3.02 -1.09 -8.03
C ASP A 126 3.12 -0.34 -9.37
N LEU A 127 2.78 0.95 -9.37
CA LEU A 127 2.91 1.85 -10.52
C LEU A 127 4.37 2.23 -10.79
N ALA A 128 5.22 2.15 -9.76
CA ALA A 128 6.62 2.45 -9.84
C ALA A 128 7.46 1.29 -9.24
N PRO A 129 8.66 1.04 -9.77
CA PRO A 129 9.52 -0.01 -9.22
C PRO A 129 9.94 0.32 -7.78
N PRO A 130 9.87 -0.65 -6.84
CA PRO A 130 10.41 -0.47 -5.50
C PRO A 130 11.91 -0.24 -5.56
N ARG A 131 12.44 0.53 -4.61
CA ARG A 131 13.90 0.69 -4.44
C ARG A 131 14.35 -0.20 -3.30
N VAL A 132 14.78 -1.40 -3.64
CA VAL A 132 15.26 -2.38 -2.66
C VAL A 132 16.77 -2.32 -2.58
N ASP A 133 17.29 -2.15 -1.37
CA ASP A 133 18.71 -2.24 -1.09
C ASP A 133 19.09 -3.72 -0.88
N GLY A 134 19.91 -4.26 -1.79
CA GLY A 134 20.45 -5.63 -1.69
C GLY A 134 19.65 -6.70 -2.43
N ASP A 135 19.97 -7.96 -2.13
CA ASP A 135 19.38 -9.12 -2.82
C ASP A 135 17.96 -9.40 -2.32
N LEU A 136 17.06 -9.67 -3.26
CA LEU A 136 15.70 -10.08 -2.95
C LEU A 136 15.66 -11.51 -2.41
N PRO A 137 14.75 -11.82 -1.46
CA PRO A 137 14.42 -13.21 -1.15
C PRO A 137 14.09 -13.97 -2.43
N PRO A 138 14.59 -15.21 -2.62
CA PRO A 138 14.44 -15.96 -3.88
C PRO A 138 12.98 -16.28 -4.23
N ASN A 139 12.08 -16.15 -3.26
CA ASN A 139 10.64 -16.35 -3.39
C ASN A 139 9.85 -15.04 -3.54
N CYS A 140 10.52 -13.89 -3.69
CA CYS A 140 9.89 -12.57 -3.83
C CYS A 140 10.24 -11.95 -5.18
N ARG A 141 9.24 -11.41 -5.87
CA ARG A 141 9.45 -10.61 -7.09
C ARG A 141 8.52 -9.41 -7.12
N PHE A 142 8.86 -8.45 -7.97
CA PHE A 142 8.08 -7.24 -8.19
C PHE A 142 7.69 -7.10 -9.65
N GLU A 143 6.47 -6.64 -9.88
CA GLU A 143 5.91 -6.37 -11.19
C GLU A 143 5.32 -4.96 -11.21
N ILE A 144 5.24 -4.37 -12.40
CA ILE A 144 4.70 -3.02 -12.57
C ILE A 144 3.32 -3.17 -13.19
N ASP A 145 2.31 -2.75 -12.45
CA ASP A 145 0.91 -2.93 -12.82
C ASP A 145 0.02 -1.86 -12.18
N ASP A 146 -1.02 -1.44 -12.89
CA ASP A 146 -2.01 -0.51 -12.37
C ASP A 146 -3.24 -1.28 -11.89
N ALA A 147 -3.43 -1.30 -10.58
CA ALA A 147 -4.56 -1.94 -9.92
C ALA A 147 -5.94 -1.45 -10.42
N ASN A 148 -6.02 -0.26 -11.03
CA ASN A 148 -7.26 0.24 -11.64
C ASN A 148 -7.63 -0.49 -12.96
N LEU A 149 -6.72 -1.24 -13.55
CA LEU A 149 -6.95 -2.03 -14.77
C LEU A 149 -7.47 -3.45 -14.46
N GLY A 150 -7.55 -3.81 -13.19
CA GLY A 150 -8.07 -5.09 -12.71
C GLY A 150 -7.04 -6.23 -12.72
N PHE A 151 -7.43 -7.38 -12.17
CA PHE A 151 -6.53 -8.51 -11.89
C PHE A 151 -6.94 -9.78 -12.62
N SER A 152 -7.59 -9.65 -13.78
CA SER A 152 -8.10 -10.79 -14.56
C SER A 152 -7.02 -11.82 -14.91
N HIS A 153 -5.78 -11.39 -15.15
CA HIS A 153 -4.62 -12.25 -15.41
C HIS A 153 -4.13 -13.01 -14.16
N TYR A 154 -4.60 -12.60 -12.97
CA TYR A 154 -4.30 -13.22 -11.67
C TYR A 154 -5.45 -14.01 -11.08
N ARG A 155 -6.48 -14.33 -11.87
CA ARG A 155 -7.64 -15.09 -11.42
C ARG A 155 -7.23 -16.35 -10.64
N GLU A 156 -7.75 -16.48 -9.43
CA GLU A 156 -7.51 -17.61 -8.50
C GLU A 156 -6.03 -17.99 -8.31
N SER A 157 -5.15 -17.00 -8.29
CA SER A 157 -3.71 -17.21 -8.18
C SER A 157 -3.18 -17.12 -6.76
N PHE A 158 -3.85 -16.39 -5.86
CA PHE A 158 -3.30 -16.04 -4.54
C PHE A 158 -4.08 -16.63 -3.37
N ASP A 159 -3.37 -17.01 -2.30
CA ASP A 159 -3.98 -17.46 -1.04
C ASP A 159 -4.08 -16.30 -0.03
N VAL A 160 -3.25 -15.26 -0.18
CA VAL A 160 -3.36 -13.99 0.56
C VAL A 160 -3.16 -12.84 -0.41
N ILE A 161 -4.03 -11.83 -0.35
CA ILE A 161 -3.83 -10.54 -1.00
C ILE A 161 -3.79 -9.46 0.08
N HIS A 162 -2.77 -8.63 0.05
CA HIS A 162 -2.62 -7.46 0.89
C HIS A 162 -2.68 -6.20 0.04
N ALA A 163 -3.40 -5.18 0.52
CA ALA A 163 -3.39 -3.85 -0.06
C ALA A 163 -3.39 -2.82 1.08
N ARG A 164 -2.36 -1.98 1.13
CA ARG A 164 -2.22 -0.99 2.20
C ARG A 164 -1.81 0.37 1.68
N SER A 165 -2.47 1.43 2.19
CA SER A 165 -2.23 2.82 1.78
C SER A 165 -2.52 3.06 0.28
N VAL A 166 -3.45 2.30 -0.31
CA VAL A 166 -3.76 2.37 -1.76
C VAL A 166 -4.96 3.25 -2.07
N SER A 167 -5.75 3.65 -1.06
CA SER A 167 -7.02 4.38 -1.22
C SER A 167 -6.93 5.62 -2.12
N ALA A 168 -5.85 6.40 -1.99
CA ALA A 168 -5.61 7.60 -2.80
C ALA A 168 -5.39 7.30 -4.29
N GLY A 169 -4.95 6.09 -4.64
CA GLY A 169 -4.64 5.67 -6.02
C GLY A 169 -5.74 4.86 -6.72
N ILE A 170 -6.79 4.43 -5.99
CA ILE A 170 -7.87 3.58 -6.52
C ILE A 170 -9.12 4.41 -6.77
N ARG A 171 -9.65 4.35 -8.00
CA ARG A 171 -10.82 5.14 -8.43
C ARG A 171 -12.16 4.57 -7.97
N ASP A 172 -12.32 3.26 -8.12
CA ASP A 172 -13.53 2.53 -7.74
C ASP A 172 -13.14 1.42 -6.77
N PHE A 173 -13.21 1.73 -5.48
CA PHE A 173 -12.81 0.80 -4.43
C PHE A 173 -13.72 -0.43 -4.34
N PRO A 174 -15.07 -0.33 -4.44
CA PRO A 174 -15.93 -1.51 -4.53
C PRO A 174 -15.56 -2.45 -5.69
N GLN A 175 -15.35 -1.92 -6.90
CA GLN A 175 -14.91 -2.75 -8.04
C GLN A 175 -13.53 -3.36 -7.78
N PHE A 176 -12.60 -2.60 -7.21
CA PHE A 176 -11.28 -3.12 -6.83
C PHE A 176 -11.39 -4.32 -5.87
N LEU A 177 -12.28 -4.27 -4.87
CA LEU A 177 -12.52 -5.40 -3.96
C LEU A 177 -13.07 -6.64 -4.68
N GLU A 178 -13.92 -6.46 -5.68
CA GLU A 178 -14.41 -7.56 -6.54
C GLU A 178 -13.25 -8.17 -7.36
N GLU A 179 -12.35 -7.35 -7.90
CA GLU A 179 -11.15 -7.83 -8.60
C GLU A 179 -10.23 -8.62 -7.65
N LEU A 180 -10.04 -8.17 -6.40
CA LEU A 180 -9.29 -8.93 -5.39
C LEU A 180 -9.96 -10.27 -5.08
N ALA A 181 -11.30 -10.30 -5.01
CA ALA A 181 -12.05 -11.54 -4.83
C ALA A 181 -11.82 -12.50 -6.01
N GLN A 182 -11.75 -12.02 -7.24
CA GLN A 182 -11.47 -12.87 -8.41
C GLN A 182 -10.04 -13.41 -8.40
N ALA A 183 -9.06 -12.61 -7.98
CA ALA A 183 -7.65 -13.00 -7.91
C ALA A 183 -7.34 -14.00 -6.76
N LEU A 184 -8.13 -13.98 -5.69
CA LEU A 184 -8.00 -14.93 -4.58
C LEU A 184 -8.43 -16.34 -4.99
N ARG A 185 -7.77 -17.36 -4.42
CA ARG A 185 -8.22 -18.75 -4.43
C ARG A 185 -9.34 -18.94 -3.39
N PRO A 186 -10.25 -19.92 -3.57
CA PRO A 186 -11.21 -20.28 -2.51
C PRO A 186 -10.50 -20.55 -1.18
N GLY A 187 -11.03 -19.98 -0.09
CA GLY A 187 -10.43 -19.99 1.25
C GLY A 187 -9.25 -19.03 1.45
N GLY A 188 -8.88 -18.25 0.44
CA GLY A 188 -7.85 -17.20 0.53
C GLY A 188 -8.33 -15.97 1.29
N VAL A 189 -7.40 -15.11 1.71
CA VAL A 189 -7.66 -13.98 2.61
C VAL A 189 -7.28 -12.66 1.95
N VAL A 190 -8.19 -11.69 1.96
CA VAL A 190 -7.86 -10.28 1.63
C VAL A 190 -7.56 -9.52 2.92
N LEU A 191 -6.51 -8.70 2.91
CA LEU A 191 -6.07 -7.85 3.99
C LEU A 191 -5.98 -6.41 3.48
N LEU A 192 -6.73 -5.51 4.10
CA LEU A 192 -6.78 -4.09 3.76
C LEU A 192 -6.29 -3.26 4.94
N GLY A 193 -5.57 -2.17 4.66
CA GLY A 193 -5.16 -1.21 5.68
C GLY A 193 -4.95 0.18 5.10
N ASP A 194 -5.49 1.22 5.71
CA ASP A 194 -5.26 2.58 5.25
C ASP A 194 -5.25 3.54 6.45
N GLY A 195 -4.41 4.57 6.35
CA GLY A 195 -4.42 5.71 7.26
C GLY A 195 -5.54 6.68 6.88
N GLU A 196 -6.22 7.23 7.87
CA GLU A 196 -7.24 8.26 7.66
C GLU A 196 -6.63 9.66 7.71
N MET A 197 -7.16 10.57 6.89
CA MET A 197 -6.76 11.98 6.87
C MET A 197 -7.43 12.81 7.99
N GLN A 198 -8.42 12.24 8.68
CA GLN A 198 -9.02 12.84 9.87
C GLN A 198 -8.06 12.73 11.05
N LEU A 199 -7.84 13.84 11.75
CA LEU A 199 -7.09 13.87 13.01
C LEU A 199 -8.01 13.73 14.20
N TYR A 200 -7.50 13.15 15.27
CA TYR A 200 -8.23 12.88 16.50
C TYR A 200 -7.54 13.53 17.70
N ASP A 201 -8.30 13.88 18.72
CA ASP A 201 -7.77 14.45 19.96
C ASP A 201 -7.24 13.37 20.92
N GLU A 202 -6.91 13.75 22.16
CA GLU A 202 -6.42 12.83 23.18
C GLU A 202 -7.44 11.78 23.63
N TRP A 203 -8.72 12.05 23.41
CA TRP A 203 -9.85 11.19 23.74
C TRP A 203 -10.27 10.33 22.54
N GLN A 204 -9.52 10.40 21.43
CA GLN A 204 -9.79 9.70 20.17
C GLN A 204 -11.08 10.18 19.48
N GLU A 205 -11.53 11.40 19.80
CA GLU A 205 -12.65 12.06 19.14
C GLU A 205 -12.16 12.84 17.91
N PRO A 206 -12.94 12.85 16.80
CA PRO A 206 -12.53 13.53 15.59
C PRO A 206 -12.47 15.04 15.81
N LEU A 207 -11.34 15.64 15.45
CA LEU A 207 -11.17 17.09 15.50
C LEU A 207 -11.98 17.75 14.38
N ALA A 208 -12.75 18.78 14.73
CA ALA A 208 -13.47 19.57 13.74
C ALA A 208 -12.48 20.37 12.87
N TYR A 209 -12.82 20.56 11.59
CA TYR A 209 -12.07 21.47 10.75
C TYR A 209 -12.31 22.91 11.19
N SER A 210 -11.23 23.66 11.37
CA SER A 210 -11.24 25.04 11.80
C SER A 210 -10.59 25.95 10.76
N THR A 211 -11.09 27.18 10.63
CA THR A 211 -10.61 28.16 9.63
C THR A 211 -9.50 29.02 10.20
N GLN A 212 -8.56 29.43 9.35
CA GLN A 212 -7.46 30.30 9.78
C GLN A 212 -7.97 31.56 10.48
N GLY A 213 -7.42 31.84 11.67
CA GLY A 213 -7.82 32.96 12.53
C GLY A 213 -8.74 32.57 13.69
N SER A 214 -9.27 31.34 13.72
CA SER A 214 -9.93 30.80 14.91
C SER A 214 -8.91 30.40 15.98
N SER A 215 -9.33 30.37 17.25
CA SER A 215 -8.46 30.03 18.39
C SER A 215 -8.04 28.56 18.42
N ASP A 216 -8.81 27.70 17.77
CA ASP A 216 -8.63 26.25 17.63
C ASP A 216 -8.06 25.86 16.25
N PHE A 217 -7.51 26.83 15.51
CA PHE A 217 -6.91 26.59 14.21
C PHE A 217 -5.68 25.68 14.30
N SER A 218 -5.62 24.66 13.43
CA SER A 218 -4.48 23.76 13.28
C SER A 218 -3.98 23.76 11.83
N TRP A 219 -2.69 24.04 11.65
CA TRP A 219 -2.05 23.95 10.35
C TRP A 219 -1.92 22.51 9.88
N LEU A 220 -1.60 21.59 10.79
CA LEU A 220 -1.54 20.16 10.48
C LEU A 220 -2.89 19.66 9.96
N HIS A 221 -3.99 19.98 10.66
CA HIS A 221 -5.32 19.59 10.22
C HIS A 221 -5.67 20.24 8.88
N SER A 222 -5.30 21.51 8.67
CA SER A 222 -5.52 22.19 7.39
C SER A 222 -4.77 21.54 6.22
N VAL A 223 -3.52 21.09 6.42
CA VAL A 223 -2.74 20.40 5.38
C VAL A 223 -3.34 19.03 5.06
N PHE A 224 -3.74 18.27 6.09
CA PHE A 224 -4.39 16.97 5.90
C PHE A 224 -5.73 17.12 5.17
N PHE A 225 -6.53 18.11 5.56
CA PHE A 225 -7.80 18.40 4.87
C PHE A 225 -7.59 18.83 3.41
N ALA A 226 -6.58 19.66 3.13
CA ALA A 226 -6.25 20.04 1.76
C ALA A 226 -5.77 18.82 0.94
N GLY A 227 -4.92 17.96 1.52
CA GLY A 227 -4.48 16.72 0.90
C GLY A 227 -5.64 15.75 0.60
N TYR A 228 -6.55 15.58 1.56
CA TYR A 228 -7.79 14.79 1.38
C TYR A 228 -8.59 15.28 0.17
N ASN A 229 -8.85 16.59 0.08
CA ASN A 229 -9.61 17.16 -1.02
C ASN A 229 -8.89 16.99 -2.36
N ALA A 230 -7.57 17.17 -2.41
CA ALA A 230 -6.77 16.99 -3.62
C ALA A 230 -6.73 15.54 -4.12
N MET A 231 -6.65 14.56 -3.20
CA MET A 231 -6.73 13.15 -3.57
C MET A 231 -8.13 12.80 -4.10
N LYS A 232 -9.18 13.33 -3.45
CA LYS A 232 -10.57 13.08 -3.83
C LYS A 232 -10.93 13.72 -5.18
N SER A 233 -10.46 14.95 -5.46
CA SER A 233 -10.69 15.61 -6.75
C SER A 233 -10.03 14.87 -7.92
N ARG A 234 -8.91 14.16 -7.66
CA ARG A 234 -8.23 13.27 -8.62
C ARG A 234 -8.88 11.88 -8.78
N GLY A 235 -9.97 11.64 -8.06
CA GLY A 235 -10.74 10.41 -8.09
C GLY A 235 -10.29 9.34 -7.10
N GLY A 236 -9.38 9.63 -6.17
CA GLY A 236 -8.97 8.68 -5.14
C GLY A 236 -10.13 8.35 -4.18
N SER A 237 -10.30 7.07 -3.86
CA SER A 237 -11.30 6.56 -2.93
C SER A 237 -10.88 6.72 -1.46
N VAL A 238 -10.50 7.93 -1.05
CA VAL A 238 -9.92 8.24 0.29
C VAL A 238 -10.85 7.95 1.48
N ASP A 239 -12.15 7.76 1.24
CA ASP A 239 -13.13 7.36 2.27
C ASP A 239 -13.21 5.83 2.46
N SER A 240 -12.51 5.05 1.63
CA SER A 240 -12.51 3.59 1.70
C SER A 240 -12.22 3.01 3.08
N PRO A 241 -11.32 3.56 3.93
CA PRO A 241 -10.96 2.91 5.18
C PRO A 241 -12.15 2.77 6.14
N SER A 242 -13.08 3.74 6.10
CA SER A 242 -14.33 3.70 6.88
C SER A 242 -15.39 2.78 6.28
N MET A 243 -15.32 2.49 4.98
CA MET A 243 -16.33 1.76 4.24
C MET A 243 -15.97 0.30 3.96
N ASN A 244 -14.69 -0.07 4.00
CA ASN A 244 -14.19 -1.42 3.70
C ASN A 244 -14.95 -2.54 4.42
N PRO A 245 -15.25 -2.47 5.73
CA PRO A 245 -16.00 -3.53 6.40
C PRO A 245 -17.43 -3.69 5.87
N THR A 246 -18.04 -2.60 5.40
CA THR A 246 -19.39 -2.61 4.81
C THR A 246 -19.34 -3.18 3.39
N TRP A 247 -18.41 -2.72 2.56
CA TRP A 247 -18.27 -3.22 1.19
C TRP A 247 -17.89 -4.69 1.15
N LEU A 248 -16.94 -5.14 1.96
CA LEU A 248 -16.56 -6.55 2.05
C LEU A 248 -17.74 -7.46 2.43
N ARG A 249 -18.67 -6.99 3.28
CA ARG A 249 -19.88 -7.76 3.64
C ARG A 249 -20.92 -7.84 2.53
N ASN A 250 -20.92 -6.86 1.63
CA ASN A 250 -21.88 -6.79 0.53
C ASN A 250 -21.42 -7.56 -0.71
N ILE A 251 -20.15 -7.99 -0.76
CA ILE A 251 -19.61 -8.81 -1.83
C ILE A 251 -19.91 -10.28 -1.53
N ASP A 252 -20.72 -10.92 -2.38
CA ASP A 252 -21.18 -12.30 -2.17
C ASP A 252 -20.03 -13.33 -2.12
N ALA A 253 -18.89 -13.03 -2.73
CA ALA A 253 -17.71 -13.90 -2.74
C ALA A 253 -16.98 -13.96 -1.38
N PHE A 254 -17.26 -13.05 -0.45
CA PHE A 254 -16.55 -12.96 0.83
C PHE A 254 -17.38 -13.47 2.01
N THR A 255 -16.66 -13.99 3.01
CA THR A 255 -17.16 -14.42 4.32
C THR A 255 -16.17 -14.02 5.41
N ASP A 256 -16.49 -14.26 6.69
CA ASP A 256 -15.60 -14.03 7.84
C ASP A 256 -15.02 -12.60 7.89
N VAL A 257 -15.84 -11.60 7.55
CA VAL A 257 -15.41 -10.20 7.48
C VAL A 257 -15.09 -9.66 8.88
N GLY A 258 -13.85 -9.25 9.09
CA GLY A 258 -13.38 -8.61 10.31
C GLY A 258 -12.78 -7.25 10.04
N TRP A 259 -12.64 -6.46 11.10
CA TRP A 259 -12.07 -5.13 11.05
C TRP A 259 -11.41 -4.76 12.38
N HIS A 260 -10.46 -3.84 12.33
CA HIS A 260 -9.77 -3.31 13.50
C HIS A 260 -9.32 -1.87 13.24
N LYS A 261 -9.31 -1.04 14.29
CA LYS A 261 -8.80 0.33 14.24
C LYS A 261 -7.70 0.50 15.24
N VAL A 262 -6.64 1.18 14.84
CA VAL A 262 -5.52 1.55 15.72
C VAL A 262 -5.39 3.06 15.71
N TYR A 263 -5.36 3.64 16.91
CA TYR A 263 -5.01 5.04 17.10
C TYR A 263 -3.54 5.13 17.44
N ILE A 264 -2.80 5.92 16.66
CA ILE A 264 -1.35 6.10 16.84
C ILE A 264 -1.12 7.57 17.18
N PRO A 265 -0.58 7.88 18.38
CA PRO A 265 -0.35 9.25 18.80
C PRO A 265 0.79 9.90 18.03
N LEU A 266 0.74 11.23 17.86
CA LEU A 266 1.82 12.02 17.26
C LEU A 266 2.79 12.60 18.30
N GLY A 267 2.49 12.43 19.58
CA GLY A 267 3.35 12.80 20.70
C GLY A 267 3.20 11.82 21.86
N PRO A 268 4.13 11.84 22.82
CA PRO A 268 4.13 10.92 23.95
C PRO A 268 3.11 11.36 25.01
N TRP A 269 1.82 11.13 24.72
CA TRP A 269 0.72 11.64 25.55
C TRP A 269 0.56 10.85 26.84
N ARG A 270 0.87 9.55 26.83
CA ARG A 270 0.88 8.70 28.03
C ARG A 270 2.29 8.63 28.63
N CYS A 271 2.39 9.05 29.89
CA CYS A 271 3.64 8.97 30.63
C CYS A 271 3.99 7.51 30.94
N GLY A 272 5.23 7.10 30.66
CA GLY A 272 5.77 5.79 31.05
C GLY A 272 5.49 4.62 30.10
N ASP A 273 4.85 4.85 28.95
CA ASP A 273 4.70 3.83 27.90
C ASP A 273 5.81 3.99 26.85
N GLU A 274 6.85 3.15 26.95
CA GLU A 274 8.00 3.17 26.02
C GLU A 274 7.60 2.83 24.58
N ARG A 275 6.59 1.96 24.40
CA ARG A 275 6.10 1.58 23.08
C ARG A 275 5.35 2.76 22.45
N GLU A 276 4.53 3.46 23.23
CA GLU A 276 3.85 4.67 22.78
C GLU A 276 4.84 5.77 22.41
N LEU A 277 5.86 6.01 23.25
CA LEU A 277 6.91 6.99 22.98
C LEU A 277 7.60 6.72 21.63
N LEU A 278 8.01 5.47 21.41
CA LEU A 278 8.66 5.07 20.16
C LEU A 278 7.72 5.25 18.96
N LEU A 279 6.47 4.78 19.05
CA LEU A 279 5.48 4.93 17.99
C LEU A 279 5.21 6.42 17.68
N ALA A 280 5.10 7.26 18.71
CA ALA A 280 4.85 8.68 18.55
C ALA A 280 6.00 9.42 17.89
N GLU A 281 7.25 9.10 18.25
CA GLU A 281 8.44 9.66 17.62
C GLU A 281 8.53 9.26 16.14
N MET A 282 8.37 7.97 15.85
CA MET A 282 8.41 7.45 14.48
C MET A 282 7.29 8.04 13.62
N LEU A 283 6.04 8.05 14.11
CA LEU A 283 4.91 8.58 13.37
C LEU A 283 5.03 10.08 13.14
N ARG A 284 5.55 10.84 14.11
CA ARG A 284 5.76 12.27 13.91
C ARG A 284 6.76 12.54 12.79
N GLU A 285 7.84 11.75 12.70
CA GLU A 285 8.79 11.83 11.59
C GLU A 285 8.17 11.41 10.24
N ASP A 286 7.36 10.34 10.22
CA ASP A 286 6.59 9.94 9.04
C ASP A 286 5.65 11.07 8.58
N CYS A 287 4.91 11.69 9.51
CA CYS A 287 4.01 12.79 9.21
C CYS A 287 4.74 14.04 8.69
N LEU A 288 5.90 14.40 9.24
CA LEU A 288 6.72 15.51 8.74
C LEU A 288 7.12 15.32 7.27
N ARG A 289 7.48 14.09 6.89
CA ARG A 289 7.80 13.73 5.50
C ARG A 289 6.56 13.65 4.63
N TYR A 290 5.47 13.14 5.17
CA TYR A 290 4.20 13.01 4.47
C TYR A 290 3.63 14.38 4.06
N ILE A 291 3.60 15.36 4.98
CA ILE A 291 3.12 16.71 4.65
C ILE A 291 3.97 17.38 3.57
N ALA A 292 5.28 17.15 3.56
CA ALA A 292 6.17 17.62 2.49
C ALA A 292 5.88 16.88 1.16
N GLY A 293 5.57 15.59 1.22
CA GLY A 293 5.17 14.75 0.09
C GLY A 293 3.83 15.13 -0.54
N LEU A 294 2.96 15.88 0.16
CA LEU A 294 1.70 16.38 -0.40
C LEU A 294 1.88 17.54 -1.39
N GLY A 295 3.09 18.12 -1.48
CA GLY A 295 3.38 19.26 -2.36
C GLY A 295 2.85 19.11 -3.79
N PRO A 296 3.17 18.02 -4.52
CA PRO A 296 2.66 17.78 -5.87
C PRO A 296 1.13 17.78 -5.97
N TYR A 297 0.42 17.17 -5.01
CA TYR A 297 -1.05 17.21 -4.98
C TYR A 297 -1.56 18.64 -4.89
N LEU A 298 -1.10 19.38 -3.87
CA LEU A 298 -1.59 20.73 -3.59
C LEU A 298 -1.29 21.70 -4.74
N LEU A 299 -0.07 21.64 -5.28
CA LEU A 299 0.34 22.47 -6.43
C LEU A 299 -0.49 22.14 -7.67
N SER A 300 -0.84 20.87 -7.89
CA SER A 300 -1.65 20.47 -9.04
C SER A 300 -3.11 20.92 -8.96
N GLU A 301 -3.62 21.16 -7.75
CA GLU A 301 -4.96 21.73 -7.50
C GLU A 301 -4.95 23.27 -7.54
N GLY A 302 -3.83 23.90 -7.88
CA GLY A 302 -3.72 25.35 -8.06
C GLY A 302 -3.35 26.13 -6.78
N TYR A 303 -2.91 25.46 -5.71
CA TYR A 303 -2.32 26.17 -4.58
C TYR A 303 -1.01 26.85 -5.03
N PHE A 304 -0.80 28.09 -4.59
CA PHE A 304 0.45 28.80 -4.88
C PHE A 304 1.63 28.14 -4.14
N PRO A 305 2.83 28.05 -4.74
CA PRO A 305 4.02 27.48 -4.10
C PRO A 305 4.31 28.05 -2.71
N GLU A 306 4.18 29.35 -2.54
CA GLU A 306 4.41 30.05 -1.28
C GLU A 306 3.38 29.65 -0.22
N SER A 307 2.14 29.36 -0.63
CA SER A 307 1.09 28.88 0.26
C SER A 307 1.37 27.44 0.72
N VAL A 308 1.78 26.56 -0.20
CA VAL A 308 2.15 25.18 0.12
C VAL A 308 3.36 25.14 1.06
N GLU A 309 4.38 25.94 0.80
CA GLU A 309 5.57 26.05 1.66
C GLU A 309 5.19 26.55 3.06
N MET A 310 4.40 27.62 3.14
CA MET A 310 3.92 28.16 4.42
C MET A 310 3.12 27.11 5.19
N MET A 311 2.09 26.52 4.58
CA MET A 311 1.23 25.50 5.22
C MET A 311 2.06 24.34 5.76
N THR A 312 3.00 23.83 4.95
CA THR A 312 3.89 22.72 5.33
C THR A 312 4.81 23.10 6.48
N ARG A 313 5.42 24.31 6.43
CA ARG A 313 6.30 24.81 7.48
C ARG A 313 5.55 24.98 8.80
N GLU A 314 4.39 25.61 8.79
CA GLU A 314 3.61 25.84 10.01
C GLU A 314 3.07 24.53 10.60
N ALA A 315 2.61 23.59 9.75
CA ALA A 315 2.23 22.24 10.20
C ALA A 315 3.43 21.47 10.81
N ALA A 316 4.62 21.60 10.22
CA ALA A 316 5.83 21.01 10.76
C ALA A 316 6.24 21.63 12.10
N THR A 317 6.05 22.94 12.29
CA THR A 317 6.24 23.61 13.58
C THR A 317 5.27 23.07 14.62
N GLU A 318 3.98 22.98 14.28
CA GLU A 318 2.94 22.47 15.17
C GLU A 318 3.22 21.01 15.62
N LEU A 319 3.65 20.15 14.70
CA LEU A 319 4.08 18.78 15.00
C LEU A 319 5.26 18.73 15.97
N ARG A 320 6.23 19.64 15.87
CA ARG A 320 7.41 19.67 16.74
C ARG A 320 7.13 20.26 18.11
N GLU A 321 6.24 21.25 18.18
CA GLU A 321 5.89 21.90 19.44
C GLU A 321 4.91 21.07 20.28
N LEU A 322 4.20 20.12 19.67
CA LEU A 322 3.30 19.19 20.36
C LEU A 322 2.23 19.89 21.21
N ARG A 323 1.79 21.09 20.79
CA ARG A 323 0.80 21.89 21.54
C ARG A 323 -0.57 21.25 21.54
N VAL A 324 -0.93 20.58 20.46
CA VAL A 324 -2.18 19.84 20.31
C VAL A 324 -1.89 18.34 20.36
N ARG A 325 -2.70 17.62 21.14
CA ARG A 325 -2.52 16.19 21.39
C ARG A 325 -3.15 15.34 20.28
N PHE A 326 -2.52 15.35 19.12
CA PHE A 326 -3.04 14.62 17.96
C PHE A 326 -2.85 13.12 18.06
N HIS A 327 -3.84 12.39 17.56
CA HIS A 327 -3.77 11.01 17.14
C HIS A 327 -4.15 10.88 15.67
N THR A 328 -3.50 9.96 14.97
CA THR A 328 -3.97 9.46 13.66
C THR A 328 -4.72 8.16 13.87
N ARG A 329 -5.58 7.80 12.91
CA ARG A 329 -6.30 6.52 12.93
C ARG A 329 -5.96 5.71 11.69
N TRP A 330 -5.60 4.46 11.92
CA TRP A 330 -5.42 3.45 10.89
C TRP A 330 -6.54 2.44 10.97
N SER A 331 -7.20 2.19 9.85
CA SER A 331 -8.31 1.26 9.73
C SER A 331 -7.88 0.04 8.93
N PHE A 332 -8.09 -1.14 9.49
CA PHE A 332 -7.79 -2.43 8.90
C PHE A 332 -9.06 -3.23 8.71
N ALA A 333 -9.15 -3.96 7.60
CA ALA A 333 -10.25 -4.86 7.33
C ALA A 333 -9.73 -6.13 6.65
N TRP A 334 -10.44 -7.24 6.82
CA TRP A 334 -10.10 -8.49 6.17
C TRP A 334 -11.36 -9.32 5.90
N ALA A 335 -11.26 -10.20 4.92
CA ALA A 335 -12.30 -11.18 4.62
C ALA A 335 -11.67 -12.45 4.03
N VAL A 336 -12.44 -13.53 4.05
CA VAL A 336 -12.07 -14.82 3.46
C VAL A 336 -12.90 -15.04 2.21
N LYS A 337 -12.28 -15.44 1.10
CA LYS A 337 -13.00 -15.87 -0.11
C LYS A 337 -13.70 -17.21 0.13
N LYS A 338 -14.98 -17.30 -0.23
CA LYS A 338 -15.79 -18.52 -0.13
C LYS A 338 -15.26 -19.67 -1.00
#